data_AF-A0A7R8Z9Z1-F1
#
_entry.id   AF-A0A7R8Z9Z1-F1
#
_cell.length_a   1.000
_cell.length_b   1.000
_cell.length_c   1.000
_cell.angle_alpha   90.00
_cell.angle_beta   90.00
_cell.angle_gamma   90.00
#
_symmetry.space_group_name_H-M   'P 1'
#
loop_
_entity.id
_entity.type
_entity.pdbx_description
1 polymer ?
#
loop_
_entity_poly.entity_id
_entity_poly.type
_entity_poly.pdbx_seq_one_letter_code
_entity_poly.pdbx_strand_id
1 'polypeptide(L)'
;MFSDDISTIINLSPALKFNGGGHINHSIFWNNLSPCGGSPSGKLDLESAIKKDFGSLDSLKAQLSAISVGVQGSGWGWLGYNKTTQRLQLAACANQDPLEATTGLIPVLGIDVWEHAYYLQYKNVRPDYIKAIFDVINWKDVSERFAKAKLS
;
A
#
# COMPACT_ATOMS: atom_id res chain seq x y z
N MET A 1 -18.09 12.17 35.99
CA MET A 1 -17.04 11.32 35.37
C MET A 1 -17.78 10.48 34.35
N PHE A 2 -17.59 10.77 33.05
CA PHE A 2 -18.31 10.07 31.98
C PHE A 2 -18.03 8.58 32.12
N SER A 3 -19.07 7.78 32.38
CA SER A 3 -19.00 6.35 32.04
C SER A 3 -19.13 6.30 30.52
N ASP A 4 -18.07 6.66 29.83
CA ASP A 4 -17.95 6.35 28.40
C ASP A 4 -18.09 4.83 28.32
N ASP A 5 -19.12 4.37 27.61
CA ASP A 5 -19.44 2.95 27.51
C ASP A 5 -18.33 2.23 26.74
N ILE A 6 -17.32 1.79 27.49
CA ILE A 6 -16.14 1.07 26.99
C ILE A 6 -16.58 -0.13 26.16
N SER A 7 -17.68 -0.79 26.52
CA SER A 7 -18.21 -1.95 25.78
C SER A 7 -18.67 -1.55 24.38
N THR A 8 -19.39 -0.43 24.26
CA THR A 8 -19.80 0.12 22.96
C THR A 8 -18.59 0.52 22.12
N ILE A 9 -17.58 1.16 22.70
CA ILE A 9 -16.34 1.53 21.98
C ILE A 9 -15.63 0.29 21.43
N ILE A 10 -15.48 -0.75 22.27
CA ILE A 10 -14.87 -2.02 21.86
C ILE A 10 -15.67 -2.66 20.72
N ASN A 11 -17.00 -2.67 20.80
CA ASN A 11 -17.87 -3.27 19.78
C ASN A 11 -17.84 -2.51 18.44
N LEU A 12 -17.66 -1.19 18.45
CA LEU A 12 -17.56 -0.38 17.24
C LEU A 12 -16.17 -0.42 16.59
N SER A 13 -15.12 -0.69 17.36
CA SER A 13 -13.73 -0.64 16.91
C SER A 13 -13.43 -1.53 15.69
N PRO A 14 -13.90 -2.79 15.59
CA PRO A 14 -13.69 -3.62 14.40
C PRO A 14 -14.33 -3.03 13.14
N ALA A 15 -15.56 -2.52 13.25
CA ALA A 15 -16.27 -1.92 12.13
C ALA A 15 -15.59 -0.62 11.67
N LEU A 16 -15.11 0.19 12.60
CA LEU A 16 -14.34 1.40 12.28
C LEU A 16 -13.02 1.04 11.58
N LYS A 17 -12.28 0.06 12.10
CA LYS A 17 -11.02 -0.38 11.49
C LYS A 17 -11.24 -0.91 10.07
N PHE A 18 -12.25 -1.76 9.87
CA PHE A 18 -12.54 -2.36 8.57
C PHE A 18 -13.02 -1.34 7.54
N ASN A 19 -14.03 -0.53 7.86
CA ASN A 19 -14.60 0.42 6.90
C ASN A 19 -13.70 1.64 6.71
N GLY A 20 -13.16 2.18 7.80
CA GLY A 20 -12.23 3.31 7.75
C GLY A 20 -10.93 2.95 7.04
N GLY A 21 -10.37 1.78 7.36
CA GLY A 21 -9.19 1.25 6.67
C GLY A 21 -9.46 0.99 5.19
N GLY A 22 -10.63 0.44 4.84
CA GLY A 22 -11.01 0.22 3.45
C GLY A 22 -11.11 1.52 2.66
N HIS A 23 -11.74 2.54 3.24
CA HIS A 23 -11.82 3.88 2.63
C HIS A 23 -10.43 4.48 2.42
N ILE A 24 -9.54 4.43 3.42
CA ILE A 24 -8.17 4.95 3.32
C ILE A 24 -7.39 4.20 2.24
N ASN A 25 -7.41 2.87 2.28
CA ASN A 25 -6.65 2.02 1.37
C ASN A 25 -7.05 2.27 -0.09
N HIS A 26 -8.35 2.27 -0.40
CA HIS A 26 -8.82 2.53 -1.75
C HIS A 26 -8.60 3.98 -2.19
N SER A 27 -8.75 4.95 -1.29
CA SER A 27 -8.45 6.36 -1.61
C SER A 27 -7.00 6.55 -2.05
N ILE A 28 -6.06 5.83 -1.41
CA ILE A 28 -4.65 5.83 -1.80
C ILE A 28 -4.47 5.10 -3.13
N PHE A 29 -5.06 3.90 -3.24
CA PHE A 29 -4.99 3.05 -4.43
C PHE A 29 -5.41 3.78 -5.71
N TRP A 30 -6.56 4.46 -5.71
CA TRP A 30 -7.03 5.16 -6.91
C TRP A 30 -6.09 6.26 -7.36
N ASN A 31 -5.49 7.00 -6.42
CA ASN A 31 -4.49 8.04 -6.75
C ASN A 31 -3.16 7.44 -7.22
N ASN A 32 -2.82 6.25 -6.73
CA ASN A 32 -1.65 5.49 -7.17
C ASN A 32 -1.81 4.91 -8.58
N LEU A 33 -2.96 5.05 -9.26
CA LEU A 33 -3.18 4.57 -10.62
C LEU A 33 -3.27 5.71 -11.64
N SER A 34 -2.74 5.50 -12.84
CA SER A 34 -2.84 6.43 -13.96
C SER A 34 -2.74 5.68 -15.30
N PRO A 35 -3.50 6.09 -16.34
CA PRO A 35 -3.34 5.53 -17.69
C PRO A 35 -1.97 5.85 -18.30
N CYS A 36 -1.30 6.89 -17.80
CA CYS A 36 0.06 7.29 -18.22
C CYS A 36 1.12 6.79 -17.23
N GLY A 37 0.93 5.59 -16.67
CA GLY A 37 1.84 4.98 -15.70
C GLY A 37 3.22 4.64 -16.27
N GLY A 38 3.93 3.71 -15.61
CA GLY A 38 5.18 3.14 -16.13
C GLY A 38 6.36 3.29 -15.18
N SER A 39 7.16 4.35 -15.32
CA SER A 39 8.45 4.51 -14.62
C SER A 39 8.49 5.71 -13.65
N PRO A 40 9.22 5.61 -12.52
CA PRO A 40 9.52 6.75 -11.66
C PRO A 40 10.46 7.79 -12.29
N SER A 41 10.90 7.61 -13.55
CA SER A 41 11.75 8.55 -14.29
C SER A 41 11.41 10.02 -14.01
N GLY A 42 12.45 10.80 -13.67
CA GLY A 42 12.36 12.22 -13.31
C GLY A 42 12.04 12.51 -11.83
N LYS A 43 11.98 11.48 -10.98
CA LYS A 43 11.62 11.59 -9.55
C LYS A 43 12.81 11.19 -8.68
N LEU A 44 13.88 11.96 -8.79
CA LEU A 44 15.22 11.62 -8.29
C LEU A 44 15.27 11.22 -6.82
N ASP A 45 14.49 11.86 -5.94
CA ASP A 45 14.47 11.53 -4.50
C ASP A 45 13.87 10.14 -4.24
N LEU A 46 12.74 9.82 -4.89
CA LEU A 46 12.12 8.50 -4.80
C LEU A 46 13.03 7.42 -5.41
N GLU A 47 13.59 7.68 -6.60
CA GLU A 47 14.52 6.75 -7.25
C GLU A 47 15.75 6.44 -6.38
N SER A 48 16.31 7.48 -5.74
CA SER A 48 17.44 7.34 -4.83
C SER A 48 17.08 6.52 -3.60
N ALA A 49 15.90 6.75 -3.01
CA ALA A 49 15.42 5.97 -1.88
C ALA A 49 15.19 4.50 -2.26
N ILE A 50 14.57 4.24 -3.41
CA ILE A 50 14.37 2.88 -3.93
C ILE A 50 15.71 2.17 -4.15
N LYS A 51 16.67 2.85 -4.78
CA LYS A 51 18.02 2.29 -4.98
C LYS A 51 18.73 2.02 -3.64
N LYS A 52 18.59 2.91 -2.66
CA LYS A 52 19.18 2.76 -1.32
C LYS A 52 18.61 1.56 -0.56
N ASP A 53 17.29 1.38 -0.60
CA ASP A 53 16.59 0.42 0.27
C ASP A 53 16.36 -0.95 -0.40
N PHE A 54 16.26 -1.00 -1.74
CA PHE A 54 15.99 -2.23 -2.49
C PHE A 54 17.05 -2.56 -3.56
N GLY A 55 18.01 -1.66 -3.81
CA GLY A 55 19.06 -1.83 -4.83
C GLY A 55 18.63 -1.40 -6.23
N SER A 56 17.41 -1.72 -6.66
CA SER A 56 16.85 -1.31 -7.94
C SER A 56 15.32 -1.27 -7.91
N LEU A 57 14.72 -0.60 -8.90
CA LEU A 57 13.26 -0.61 -9.09
C LEU A 57 12.74 -2.04 -9.36
N ASP A 58 13.47 -2.84 -10.15
CA ASP A 58 13.06 -4.22 -10.44
C ASP A 58 13.09 -5.09 -9.19
N SER A 59 14.08 -4.90 -8.32
CA SER A 59 14.15 -5.57 -7.01
C SER A 59 12.97 -5.17 -6.11
N LEU A 60 12.63 -3.88 -6.06
CA LEU A 60 11.42 -3.41 -5.38
C LEU A 60 10.16 -4.08 -5.95
N LYS A 61 9.97 -4.07 -7.27
CA LYS A 61 8.81 -4.68 -7.93
C LYS A 61 8.72 -6.17 -7.60
N ALA A 62 9.83 -6.91 -7.65
CA ALA A 62 9.88 -8.32 -7.34
C ALA A 62 9.53 -8.61 -5.87
N GLN A 63 10.11 -7.89 -4.93
CA GLN A 63 9.84 -8.07 -3.50
C GLN A 63 8.41 -7.69 -3.13
N LEU A 64 7.91 -6.54 -3.63
CA LEU A 64 6.53 -6.11 -3.43
C LEU A 64 5.55 -7.11 -4.05
N SER A 65 5.87 -7.67 -5.22
CA SER A 65 5.04 -8.72 -5.84
C SER A 65 4.99 -9.97 -4.96
N ALA A 66 6.13 -10.42 -4.45
CA ALA A 66 6.21 -11.62 -3.63
C ALA A 66 5.35 -11.49 -2.36
N ILE A 67 5.44 -10.37 -1.64
CA ILE A 67 4.62 -10.17 -0.44
C ILE A 67 3.13 -10.01 -0.76
N SER A 68 2.78 -9.38 -1.89
CA SER A 68 1.40 -9.18 -2.34
C SER A 68 0.74 -10.49 -2.76
N VAL A 69 1.47 -11.35 -3.49
CA VAL A 69 1.01 -12.70 -3.85
C VAL A 69 0.80 -13.53 -2.59
N GLY A 70 1.73 -13.44 -1.62
CA GLY A 70 1.73 -14.23 -0.39
C GLY A 70 0.64 -13.88 0.64
N VAL A 71 -0.17 -12.85 0.40
CA VAL A 71 -1.30 -12.51 1.28
C VAL A 71 -2.28 -13.68 1.35
N GLN A 72 -2.51 -14.20 2.55
CA GLN A 72 -3.50 -15.25 2.78
C GLN A 72 -4.90 -14.63 2.88
N GLY A 73 -5.79 -15.02 1.96
CA GLY A 73 -7.12 -14.44 1.84
C GLY A 73 -7.09 -13.04 1.22
N SER A 74 -7.94 -12.17 1.76
CA SER A 74 -8.08 -10.77 1.37
C SER A 74 -7.02 -9.89 2.02
N GLY A 75 -6.54 -8.88 1.30
CA GLY A 75 -5.59 -7.92 1.87
C GLY A 75 -4.92 -7.02 0.84
N TRP A 76 -3.77 -6.49 1.25
CA TRP A 76 -3.04 -5.47 0.53
C TRP A 76 -1.53 -5.69 0.62
N GLY A 77 -0.82 -5.41 -0.48
CA GLY A 77 0.63 -5.23 -0.47
C GLY A 77 0.99 -3.75 -0.45
N TRP A 78 1.96 -3.38 0.38
CA TRP A 78 2.31 -1.98 0.61
C TRP A 78 3.80 -1.72 0.47
N LEU A 79 4.12 -0.57 -0.12
CA LEU A 79 5.34 0.18 0.11
C LEU A 79 5.01 1.33 1.07
N GLY A 80 5.70 1.38 2.19
CA GLY A 80 5.54 2.41 3.19
C GLY A 80 6.87 3.06 3.57
N TYR A 81 6.80 4.24 4.19
CA TYR A 81 7.95 4.95 4.72
C TYR A 81 8.01 4.81 6.24
N ASN A 82 9.16 4.34 6.73
CA ASN A 82 9.46 4.27 8.15
C ASN A 82 10.20 5.54 8.57
N LYS A 83 9.54 6.39 9.37
CA LYS A 83 10.10 7.66 9.85
C LYS A 83 11.33 7.49 10.73
N THR A 84 11.31 6.50 11.62
CA THR A 84 12.38 6.27 12.60
C THR A 84 13.68 5.87 11.92
N THR A 85 13.60 4.97 10.93
CA THR A 85 14.77 4.49 10.19
C THR A 85 15.08 5.31 8.95
N GLN A 86 14.16 6.18 8.53
CA GLN A 86 14.23 6.97 7.30
C GLN A 86 14.41 6.10 6.05
N ARG A 87 13.69 4.97 6.00
CA ARG A 87 13.76 3.99 4.92
C ARG A 87 12.38 3.63 4.39
N LEU A 88 12.35 3.28 3.11
CA LEU A 88 11.23 2.57 2.51
C LEU A 88 11.22 1.12 3.02
N GLN A 89 10.04 0.61 3.31
CA GLN A 89 9.81 -0.74 3.79
C GLN A 89 8.58 -1.35 3.12
N LEU A 90 8.58 -2.67 3.01
CA LEU A 90 7.47 -3.44 2.46
C LEU A 90 6.68 -4.09 3.58
N ALA A 91 5.37 -4.12 3.45
CA ALA A 91 4.49 -4.82 4.37
C ALA A 91 3.25 -5.36 3.66
N ALA A 92 2.67 -6.42 4.22
CA ALA A 92 1.37 -6.93 3.82
C ALA A 92 0.37 -6.69 4.96
N CYS A 93 -0.84 -6.27 4.63
CA CYS A 93 -1.92 -6.08 5.60
C CYS A 93 -3.11 -6.97 5.20
N ALA A 94 -3.67 -7.67 6.18
CA ALA A 94 -4.86 -8.50 5.97
C ALA A 94 -6.12 -7.63 5.88
N ASN A 95 -7.11 -8.11 5.13
CA ASN A 95 -8.41 -7.47 4.97
C ASN A 95 -8.30 -6.00 4.57
N GLN A 96 -8.89 -5.11 5.36
CA GLN A 96 -8.87 -3.66 5.15
C GLN A 96 -8.01 -2.94 6.18
N ASP A 97 -7.10 -3.66 6.86
CA ASP A 97 -6.25 -3.06 7.86
C ASP A 97 -5.38 -1.95 7.23
N PRO A 98 -5.46 -0.70 7.73
CA PRO A 98 -4.69 0.41 7.17
C PRO A 98 -3.22 0.28 7.58
N LEU A 99 -2.31 0.51 6.63
CA LEU A 99 -0.88 0.27 6.81
C LEU A 99 -0.30 0.96 8.05
N GLU A 100 -0.53 2.26 8.20
CA GLU A 100 0.11 3.07 9.26
C GLU A 100 -0.34 2.66 10.66
N ALA A 101 -1.65 2.46 10.87
CA ALA A 101 -2.15 2.02 12.17
C ALA A 101 -1.72 0.58 12.51
N THR A 102 -1.39 -0.23 11.50
CA THR A 102 -1.03 -1.65 11.68
C THR A 102 0.47 -1.85 11.87
N THR A 103 1.30 -1.04 11.18
CA THR A 103 2.75 -1.27 11.08
C THR A 103 3.59 -0.06 11.50
N GLY A 104 2.98 1.11 11.66
CA GLY A 104 3.68 2.39 11.84
C GLY A 104 4.29 2.95 10.55
N LEU A 105 4.11 2.29 9.40
CA LEU A 105 4.62 2.75 8.11
C LEU A 105 3.64 3.71 7.45
N ILE A 106 4.15 4.84 6.98
CA ILE A 106 3.32 5.81 6.26
C ILE A 106 3.09 5.31 4.83
N PRO A 107 1.85 5.21 4.33
CA PRO A 107 1.59 4.62 3.03
C PRO A 107 2.12 5.46 1.88
N VAL A 108 2.88 4.83 0.98
CA VAL A 108 3.44 5.46 -0.22
C VAL A 108 2.83 4.88 -1.49
N LEU A 109 2.75 3.55 -1.58
CA LEU A 109 2.08 2.82 -2.67
C LEU A 109 1.35 1.60 -2.10
N GLY A 110 0.10 1.37 -2.52
CA GLY A 110 -0.69 0.20 -2.16
C GLY A 110 -1.17 -0.60 -3.38
N ILE A 111 -1.24 -1.92 -3.24
CA ILE A 111 -1.79 -2.86 -4.23
C ILE A 111 -2.91 -3.64 -3.56
N ASP A 112 -4.14 -3.51 -4.06
CA ASP A 112 -5.29 -4.28 -3.60
C ASP A 112 -5.19 -5.73 -4.11
N VAL A 113 -5.13 -6.72 -3.21
CA VAL A 113 -5.12 -8.14 -3.58
C VAL A 113 -6.37 -8.89 -3.12
N TRP A 114 -7.44 -8.16 -2.78
CA TRP A 114 -8.79 -8.73 -2.71
C TRP A 114 -9.20 -9.28 -4.07
N GLU A 115 -9.89 -10.43 -4.09
CA GLU A 115 -10.30 -11.08 -5.35
C GLU A 115 -11.16 -10.15 -6.21
N HIS A 116 -11.99 -9.28 -5.61
CA HIS A 116 -12.80 -8.31 -6.36
C HIS A 116 -11.96 -7.38 -7.27
N ALA A 117 -10.68 -7.18 -6.97
CA ALA A 117 -9.83 -6.23 -7.68
C ALA A 117 -9.37 -6.78 -9.03
N TYR A 118 -9.35 -8.10 -9.20
CA TYR A 118 -8.76 -8.74 -10.38
C TYR A 118 -9.53 -9.93 -10.93
N TYR A 119 -10.42 -10.55 -10.16
CA TYR A 119 -10.99 -11.86 -10.50
C TYR A 119 -11.75 -11.86 -11.83
N LEU A 120 -12.41 -10.76 -12.21
CA LEU A 120 -13.12 -10.71 -13.50
C LEU A 120 -12.18 -10.87 -14.69
N GLN A 121 -10.98 -10.28 -14.64
CA GLN A 121 -10.00 -10.28 -15.74
C GLN A 121 -8.95 -11.39 -15.62
N TYR A 122 -8.43 -11.62 -14.42
CA TYR A 122 -7.29 -12.53 -14.17
C TYR A 122 -7.70 -13.83 -13.46
N LYS A 123 -8.97 -13.98 -13.08
CA LYS A 123 -9.50 -15.17 -12.37
C LYS A 123 -8.65 -15.46 -11.12
N ASN A 124 -8.21 -16.70 -10.96
CA ASN A 124 -7.36 -17.15 -9.86
C ASN A 124 -5.87 -16.80 -10.03
N VAL A 125 -5.48 -16.13 -11.12
CA VAL A 125 -4.07 -15.85 -11.44
C VAL A 125 -3.65 -14.49 -10.89
N ARG A 126 -3.67 -14.35 -9.55
CA ARG A 126 -3.24 -13.14 -8.83
C ARG A 126 -1.85 -12.62 -9.26
N PRO A 127 -0.82 -13.46 -9.52
CA PRO A 127 0.49 -12.98 -9.96
C PRO A 127 0.45 -12.18 -11.27
N ASP A 128 -0.43 -12.53 -12.21
CA ASP A 128 -0.54 -11.83 -13.50
C ASP A 128 -1.14 -10.43 -13.31
N TYR A 129 -2.14 -10.30 -12.45
CA TYR A 129 -2.68 -9.00 -12.04
C TYR A 129 -1.60 -8.10 -11.43
N ILE A 130 -0.82 -8.63 -10.47
CA ILE A 130 0.24 -7.88 -9.82
C ILE A 130 1.33 -7.48 -10.81
N LYS A 131 1.66 -8.34 -11.79
CA LYS A 131 2.60 -7.98 -12.85
C LYS A 131 2.07 -6.81 -13.68
N ALA A 132 0.80 -6.86 -14.08
CA ALA A 132 0.16 -5.83 -14.91
C ALA A 132 -0.01 -4.49 -14.17
N ILE A 133 -0.22 -4.52 -12.85
CA ILE A 133 -0.50 -3.28 -12.11
C ILE A 133 0.66 -2.28 -12.16
N PHE A 134 1.90 -2.75 -12.25
CA PHE A 134 3.09 -1.88 -12.33
C PHE A 134 3.10 -0.99 -13.56
N ASP A 135 2.42 -1.36 -14.64
CA ASP A 135 2.35 -0.58 -15.88
C ASP A 135 1.44 0.66 -15.72
N VAL A 136 0.49 0.60 -14.79
CA VAL A 136 -0.49 1.67 -14.52
C VAL A 136 -0.22 2.42 -13.22
N ILE A 137 0.91 2.19 -12.56
CA ILE A 137 1.27 2.95 -11.35
C ILE A 137 1.56 4.41 -11.71
N ASN A 138 0.86 5.30 -11.02
CA ASN A 138 1.09 6.73 -11.02
C ASN A 138 2.29 7.08 -10.13
N TRP A 139 3.50 6.94 -10.67
CA TRP A 139 4.71 7.26 -9.92
C TRP A 139 4.79 8.71 -9.45
N LYS A 140 4.04 9.64 -10.06
CA LYS A 140 4.00 11.04 -9.61
C LYS A 140 3.34 11.13 -8.24
N ASP A 141 2.16 10.53 -8.06
CA ASP A 141 1.49 10.47 -6.75
C ASP A 141 2.34 9.72 -5.72
N VAL A 142 2.95 8.60 -6.09
CA VAL A 142 3.87 7.84 -5.22
C VAL A 142 5.03 8.74 -4.73
N SER A 143 5.63 9.52 -5.62
CA SER A 143 6.72 10.45 -5.26
C SER A 143 6.23 11.60 -4.38
N GLU A 144 5.04 12.15 -4.63
CA GLU A 144 4.47 13.22 -3.82
C GLU A 144 4.12 12.72 -2.41
N ARG A 145 3.58 11.50 -2.28
CA ARG A 145 3.33 10.84 -1.00
C ARG A 145 4.61 10.57 -0.23
N PHE A 146 5.64 10.05 -0.90
CA PHE A 146 6.94 9.85 -0.29
C PHE A 146 7.54 11.15 0.25
N ALA A 147 7.51 12.23 -0.54
CA ALA A 147 7.99 13.54 -0.11
C ALA A 147 7.22 14.06 1.12
N LYS A 148 5.88 13.93 1.13
CA LYS A 148 5.04 14.30 2.29
C LYS A 148 5.35 13.43 3.52
N ALA A 149 5.54 12.12 3.34
CA ALA A 149 5.84 11.19 4.42
C ALA A 149 7.15 11.56 5.15
N LYS A 150 8.17 12.02 4.40
CA LYS A 150 9.45 12.50 4.95
C LYS A 150 9.34 13.76 5.80
N LEU A 151 8.30 14.57 5.59
CA LEU A 151 8.09 15.86 6.28
C LEU A 151 7.17 15.76 7.49
N SER A 152 6.49 14.62 7.64
CA SER A 152 5.47 14.43 8.68
C SER A 152 6.04 14.03 10.03
#